data_AF-A0A7X4BYH2-F1
#
_entry.id   AF-A0A7X4BYH2-F1
#
_cell.length_a   1.000
_cell.length_b   1.000
_cell.length_c   1.000
_cell.angle_alpha   90.00
_cell.angle_beta   90.00
_cell.angle_gamma   90.00
#
_symmetry.space_group_name_H-M   'P 1'
#
loop_
_entity.id
_entity.type
_entity.pdbx_description
1 polymer ?
#
loop_
_entity_poly.entity_id
_entity_poly.type
_entity_poly.pdbx_seq_one_letter_code
_entity_poly.pdbx_strand_id
1 'polypeptide(L)' 'MKHKLTITIDEELIPLAKRHARSKGVSLSALIEQSLREATAGDELPFGTKWRGKFQPANRTGDPLYDALHKKYHL' A
#
# COMPACT_ATOMS: atom_id res chain seq x y z
N MET A 1 8.63 4.95 -7.61
CA MET A 1 10.06 4.54 -7.66
C MET A 1 10.17 3.14 -7.08
N LYS A 2 11.11 2.31 -7.56
CA LYS A 2 11.29 0.94 -7.04
C LYS A 2 12.37 0.91 -5.95
N HIS A 3 12.17 0.11 -4.92
CA HIS A 3 13.14 -0.13 -3.85
C HIS A 3 13.72 -1.55 -3.96
N LYS A 4 14.97 -1.74 -3.54
CA LYS A 4 15.61 -3.07 -3.52
C LYS A 4 15.06 -3.87 -2.33
N LEU A 5 14.52 -5.05 -2.61
CA LEU A 5 14.15 -6.05 -1.62
C LEU A 5 15.09 -7.25 -1.77
N THR A 6 15.74 -7.65 -0.69
CA THR A 6 16.54 -8.88 -0.62
C THR A 6 15.73 -9.92 0.12
N ILE A 7 15.53 -11.09 -0.49
CA ILE A 7 14.75 -12.19 0.08
C ILE A 7 15.62 -13.43 0.21
N THR A 8 15.33 -14.26 1.20
CA THR A 8 15.88 -15.61 1.31
C THR A 8 14.86 -16.57 0.70
N ILE A 9 15.30 -17.49 -0.14
CA ILE A 9 14.46 -18.49 -0.82
C ILE A 9 15.29 -19.75 -1.02
N ASP A 10 14.63 -20.89 -1.11
CA ASP A 10 15.30 -22.15 -1.44
C ASP A 10 16.03 -22.05 -2.78
N GLU A 11 17.29 -22.52 -2.80
CA GLU A 11 18.16 -22.42 -3.97
C GLU A 11 17.56 -23.11 -5.20
N GLU A 12 16.87 -24.24 -4.98
CA GLU A 12 16.21 -25.03 -6.01
C GLU A 12 15.07 -24.28 -6.72
N LEU A 13 14.45 -23.31 -6.04
CA LEU A 13 13.37 -22.51 -6.61
C LEU A 13 13.86 -21.41 -7.56
N ILE A 14 15.11 -20.96 -7.42
CA ILE A 14 15.69 -19.88 -8.24
C ILE A 14 15.61 -20.20 -9.75
N PRO A 15 16.12 -21.35 -10.24
CA PRO A 15 16.05 -21.67 -11.67
C PRO A 15 14.62 -21.85 -12.17
N LEU A 16 13.76 -22.48 -11.36
CA LEU A 16 12.35 -22.70 -11.70
C LEU A 16 11.58 -21.38 -11.84
N ALA A 17 11.75 -20.47 -10.88
CA ALA A 17 11.12 -19.17 -10.88
C ALA A 17 11.60 -18.28 -12.05
N LYS A 18 12.90 -18.30 -12.35
CA LYS A 18 13.44 -17.59 -13.52
C LYS A 18 12.89 -18.14 -14.84
N ARG A 19 12.80 -19.47 -14.97
CA ARG A 19 12.22 -20.11 -16.16
C ARG A 19 10.75 -19.72 -16.33
N HIS A 20 9.97 -19.73 -15.25
CA HIS A 20 8.57 -19.33 -15.25
C HIS A 20 8.36 -17.85 -15.60
N ALA A 21 9.20 -16.96 -15.06
CA ALA A 21 9.17 -15.55 -15.42
C ALA A 21 9.46 -15.36 -16.92
N ARG A 22 10.49 -16.05 -17.44
CA ARG A 22 10.86 -15.99 -18.85
C ARG A 22 9.78 -16.54 -19.78
N SER A 23 9.12 -17.65 -19.41
CA SER A 23 7.99 -18.19 -20.20
C SER A 23 6.79 -17.24 -20.24
N LYS A 24 6.66 -16.35 -19.26
CA LYS A 24 5.66 -15.28 -19.22
C LYS A 24 6.15 -13.96 -19.84
N GLY A 25 7.37 -13.90 -20.36
CA GLY A 25 7.94 -12.68 -20.96
C GLY A 25 8.25 -11.57 -19.94
N VAL A 26 8.37 -11.89 -18.65
CA VAL A 26 8.60 -10.90 -17.58
C VAL A 26 9.89 -11.20 -16.81
N SER A 27 10.39 -10.22 -16.05
CA SER A 27 11.49 -10.45 -15.11
C SER A 27 11.02 -11.16 -13.84
N LEU A 28 11.93 -11.83 -13.14
CA LEU A 28 11.63 -12.43 -11.83
C LEU A 28 11.15 -11.37 -10.82
N SER A 29 11.73 -10.18 -10.83
CA SER A 29 11.30 -9.08 -9.97
C SER A 29 9.88 -8.60 -10.27
N ALA A 30 9.49 -8.55 -11.56
CA ALA A 30 8.12 -8.20 -11.96
C ALA A 30 7.12 -9.30 -11.54
N LEU A 31 7.50 -10.57 -11.71
CA LEU A 31 6.69 -11.70 -11.27
C LEU A 31 6.44 -11.65 -9.75
N ILE A 32 7.50 -11.48 -8.95
CA ILE A 32 7.39 -11.38 -7.48
C ILE A 32 6.56 -10.15 -7.09
N GLU A 33 6.79 -8.99 -7.71
CA GLU A 33 6.02 -7.77 -7.43
C GLU A 33 4.52 -7.98 -7.70
N GLN A 34 4.17 -8.64 -8.81
CA GLN A 34 2.78 -8.94 -9.13
C GLN A 34 2.14 -9.90 -8.11
N SER A 35 2.82 -11.01 -7.80
CA SER A 35 2.31 -11.99 -6.83
C SER A 35 2.13 -11.37 -5.44
N LEU A 36 3.03 -10.48 -5.01
CA LEU A 36 2.88 -9.74 -3.76
C LEU A 36 1.66 -8.81 -3.80
N ARG A 37 1.45 -8.07 -4.89
CA ARG A 37 0.28 -7.19 -5.04
C ARG A 37 -1.03 -7.97 -4.97
N GLU A 38 -1.10 -9.11 -5.66
CA GLU A 38 -2.26 -9.99 -5.66
C GLU A 38 -2.53 -10.55 -4.26
N ALA A 39 -1.49 -10.99 -3.54
CA ALA A 39 -1.61 -11.50 -2.18
C ALA A 39 -2.09 -10.42 -1.19
N THR A 40 -1.67 -9.16 -1.37
CA THR A 40 -2.06 -8.03 -0.51
C THR A 40 -3.31 -7.29 -0.97
N ALA A 41 -3.98 -7.73 -2.05
CA ALA A 41 -5.08 -6.98 -2.65
C ALA A 41 -6.29 -6.79 -1.70
N GLY A 42 -6.41 -7.63 -0.67
CA GLY A 42 -7.43 -7.51 0.39
C GLY A 42 -6.97 -6.71 1.62
N ASP A 43 -5.66 -6.50 1.80
CA ASP A 43 -5.10 -5.72 2.91
C ASP A 43 -5.04 -4.25 2.51
N GLU A 44 -6.21 -3.65 2.26
CA GLU A 44 -6.27 -2.23 1.96
C GLU A 44 -5.64 -1.44 3.11
N LEU A 45 -4.56 -0.72 2.80
CA LEU A 45 -3.96 0.23 3.72
C LEU A 45 -5.06 1.17 4.24
N PRO A 46 -5.11 1.44 5.57
CA PRO A 46 -6.08 2.35 6.14
C PRO A 46 -6.12 3.66 5.36
N PHE A 47 -7.30 4.25 5.22
CA PHE A 47 -7.50 5.51 4.49
C PHE A 47 -6.45 6.59 4.85
N GLY A 48 -6.07 6.66 6.14
CA GLY A 48 -5.04 7.59 6.62
C GLY A 48 -3.66 7.40 5.96
N THR A 49 -3.29 6.19 5.54
CA THR A 49 -2.04 5.93 4.81
C THR A 49 -2.14 6.30 3.33
N LYS A 50 -3.35 6.22 2.75
CA LYS A 50 -3.63 6.61 1.36
C LYS A 50 -3.80 8.13 1.20
N TRP A 51 -4.22 8.82 2.27
CA TRP A 51 -4.49 10.25 2.27
C TRP A 51 -3.20 11.08 2.21
N ARG A 52 -3.03 11.87 1.13
CA ARG A 52 -1.87 12.77 0.92
C ARG A 52 -2.12 14.23 1.32
N GLY A 53 -3.33 14.55 1.77
CA GLY A 53 -3.69 15.90 2.19
C GLY A 53 -3.34 16.18 3.65
N LYS A 54 -3.57 17.42 4.10
CA LYS A 54 -3.71 17.73 5.52
C LYS A 54 -5.19 17.79 5.84
N PHE A 55 -5.60 17.23 6.99
CA PHE A 55 -6.96 17.45 7.46
C PHE A 55 -7.16 18.95 7.66
N GLN A 56 -8.16 19.52 6.98
CA GLN A 56 -8.59 20.89 7.18
C GLN A 56 -10.07 20.84 7.57
N PRO A 57 -10.42 21.23 8.80
CA PRO A 57 -11.82 21.32 9.18
C PRO A 57 -12.51 22.33 8.26
N ALA A 58 -13.67 21.97 7.72
CA ALA A 58 -14.52 22.94 7.03
C ALA A 58 -15.00 23.93 8.09
N ASN A 59 -14.47 25.15 8.09
CA ASN A 59 -14.81 26.16 9.08
C ASN A 59 -16.29 26.54 8.92
N ARG A 60 -17.15 25.93 9.73
CA ARG A 60 -18.59 26.16 9.75
C ARG A 60 -18.92 26.91 11.03
N THR A 61 -18.78 28.23 10.96
CA THR A 61 -19.16 29.11 12.07
C THR A 61 -20.65 28.93 12.39
N GLY A 62 -20.96 28.54 13.62
CA GLY A 62 -22.35 28.42 14.11
C GLY A 62 -23.00 27.04 13.93
N ASP A 63 -22.26 26.00 13.56
CA ASP A 63 -22.76 24.62 13.56
C ASP A 63 -22.51 23.96 14.93
N PRO A 64 -23.57 23.62 15.72
CA PRO A 64 -23.40 23.02 17.04
C PRO A 64 -22.66 21.69 17.03
N LEU A 65 -22.74 20.92 15.93
CA LEU A 65 -22.02 19.66 15.78
C LEU A 65 -20.53 19.91 15.57
N TYR A 66 -20.18 20.98 14.84
CA TYR A 66 -18.79 21.40 14.65
C TYR A 66 -18.14 21.77 15.98
N ASP A 67 -18.79 22.61 16.79
CA ASP A 67 -18.26 23.06 18.09
C ASP A 67 -18.04 21.88 19.06
N ALA A 68 -18.98 20.94 19.09
CA ALA A 68 -18.86 19.73 19.91
C ALA A 68 -17.67 18.86 19.48
N LEU A 69 -17.46 18.68 18.17
CA LEU A 69 -16.35 17.90 17.63
C LEU A 69 -15.00 18.60 17.81
N HIS A 70 -14.93 19.91 17.58
CA HIS A 70 -13.75 20.73 17.80
C HIS A 70 -13.29 20.66 19.26
N LYS A 71 -14.23 20.78 20.22
CA LYS A 71 -13.94 20.63 21.64
C LYS A 71 -13.47 19.22 22.02
N LYS A 72 -14.08 18.18 21.44
CA LYS A 72 -13.77 16.78 21.77
C LYS A 72 -12.41 16.33 21.25
N TYR A 73 -12.04 16.76 20.05
CA TYR A 73 -10.84 16.27 19.34
C TYR A 73 -9.69 17.28 19.28
N HIS A 74 -9.84 18.47 19.86
CA HIS A 74 -8.85 19.55 19.80
C HIS A 74 -8.43 19.88 18.36
N LEU A 75 -9.42 19.93 17.46
CA LEU A 75 -9.23 20.25 16.04
C LEU A 75 -8.75 21.68 15.83
#